data_AF-A0A2C9UPV6-F1
#
_entry.id   AF-A0A2C9UPV6-F1
#
_cell.length_a   1.000
_cell.length_b   1.000
_cell.length_c   1.000
_cell.angle_alpha   90.00
_cell.angle_beta   90.00
_cell.angle_gamma   90.00
#
_symmetry.space_group_name_H-M   'P 1'
#
loop_
_entity.id
_entity.type
_entity.pdbx_description
1 polymer ?
#
loop_
_entity_poly.entity_id
_entity_poly.type
_entity_poly.pdbx_seq_one_letter_code
_entity_poly.pdbx_strand_id
1 'polypeptide(L)'
;MAKPNLLFSLSLCLLVLFHGSSAVRQHQPQHECQLDRIDALEPDNRVESEAGVVESWNPNEPQFQCTGVAVVRRTIEPRGLLLPSYSNAPQLVYIVRGRGVSGSIYAGCPETFQESQHAGGSSRDQDQHQKVRSFRPGDIIAIPAGVAHWCYNDGNEPVVAVSVLDVHNRANQLDVNPRHFYLAGNPEEEFPQRYDERRDPRDPGRGIFREPERRTCNNLFCGMDSRFLAEAFNVNEQLARKLQSENDFRGSIVRVERQLQVVRPPRTQQERQEQLQRERVSPGRGEHYNGLEETFCSMRVIENIADSSRVDVFVPEAGRVSTVNSHNLPILQRIQLSASHVVLRNNAVRLPHWHMNAHSVMYVVRGQAQVQVVDENGNAVFDGNVREGQVLTVPQNFAVVKRTERDMFEYVEFKTNDNAMTNDLAGRASTIRALPVEVVANAYRLSLEDARRLKYSTQETTLTSARPPTGRWADA
;
A
#
# COMPACT_ATOMS: atom_id res chain seq x y z
N MET A 1 -15.57 -9.74 58.54
CA MET A 1 -15.00 -8.49 58.00
C MET A 1 -13.63 -8.80 57.41
N ALA A 2 -13.58 -9.10 56.10
CA ALA A 2 -12.31 -9.26 55.38
C ALA A 2 -11.79 -7.87 54.98
N LYS A 3 -10.48 -7.63 55.17
CA LYS A 3 -9.84 -6.32 54.96
C LYS A 3 -9.90 -5.93 53.47
N PRO A 4 -10.32 -4.70 53.11
CA PRO A 4 -10.52 -4.27 51.72
C PRO A 4 -9.23 -4.13 50.90
N ASN A 5 -8.05 -4.18 51.52
CA ASN A 5 -6.77 -3.96 50.84
C ASN A 5 -6.23 -5.18 50.06
N LEU A 6 -6.76 -6.39 50.29
CA LEU A 6 -6.33 -7.58 49.51
C LEU A 6 -7.03 -7.67 48.15
N LEU A 7 -8.26 -7.16 48.03
CA LEU A 7 -9.04 -7.26 46.78
C LEU A 7 -8.53 -6.31 45.68
N PHE A 8 -7.99 -5.14 46.06
CA PHE A 8 -7.38 -4.20 45.11
C PHE A 8 -6.06 -4.70 44.51
N SER A 9 -5.24 -5.40 45.31
CA SER A 9 -3.96 -5.96 44.83
C SER A 9 -4.19 -7.13 43.85
N LEU A 10 -5.16 -7.99 44.13
CA LEU A 10 -5.54 -9.08 43.22
C LEU A 10 -6.15 -8.57 41.90
N SER A 11 -6.91 -7.47 41.93
CA SER A 11 -7.49 -6.86 40.73
C SER A 11 -6.42 -6.18 39.84
N LEU A 12 -5.39 -5.55 40.44
CA LEU A 12 -4.30 -4.94 39.68
C LEU A 12 -3.36 -6.00 39.07
N CYS A 13 -3.11 -7.10 39.77
CA CYS A 13 -2.34 -8.23 39.21
C CYS A 13 -3.09 -8.95 38.08
N LEU A 14 -4.43 -9.04 38.13
CA LEU A 14 -5.23 -9.57 37.02
C LEU A 14 -5.18 -8.65 35.79
N LEU A 15 -5.15 -7.32 35.95
CA LEU A 15 -4.99 -6.38 34.84
C LEU A 15 -3.61 -6.45 34.17
N VAL A 16 -2.55 -6.74 34.92
CA VAL A 16 -1.19 -6.94 34.36
C VAL A 16 -1.06 -8.30 33.66
N LEU A 17 -1.73 -9.34 34.16
CA LEU A 17 -1.69 -10.68 33.56
C LEU A 17 -2.55 -10.80 32.29
N PHE A 18 -3.62 -10.00 32.14
CA PHE A 18 -4.45 -10.01 30.93
C PHE A 18 -4.00 -9.02 29.84
N HIS A 19 -3.02 -8.14 30.10
CA HIS A 19 -2.44 -7.27 29.06
C HIS A 19 -1.12 -7.77 28.46
N GLY A 20 -0.53 -8.82 29.03
CA GLY A 20 0.80 -9.29 28.65
C GLY A 20 0.81 -10.70 28.09
N SER A 21 0.09 -10.97 26.98
CA SER A 21 0.32 -12.14 26.10
C SER A 21 -0.57 -12.08 24.85
N SER A 22 -0.29 -11.14 23.96
CA SER A 22 -0.59 -11.33 22.54
C SER A 22 0.69 -11.13 21.76
N ALA A 23 1.73 -11.88 22.15
CA ALA A 23 2.78 -12.21 21.21
C ALA A 23 2.21 -13.29 20.28
N VAL A 24 1.51 -12.87 19.23
CA VAL A 24 1.41 -13.72 18.03
C VAL A 24 2.84 -13.80 17.52
N ARG A 25 3.54 -14.83 17.99
CA ARG A 25 4.87 -15.18 17.53
C ARG A 25 4.66 -15.76 16.14
N GLN A 26 4.55 -14.91 15.12
CA GLN A 26 4.82 -15.32 13.75
C GLN A 26 6.27 -15.82 13.78
N HIS A 27 6.42 -17.13 13.81
CA HIS A 27 7.69 -17.78 13.55
C HIS A 27 8.05 -17.38 12.11
N GLN A 28 8.86 -16.34 11.92
CA GLN A 28 9.66 -16.27 10.70
C GLN A 28 10.58 -17.49 10.73
N PRO A 29 10.52 -18.37 9.73
CA PRO A 29 11.50 -19.43 9.56
C PRO A 29 12.91 -18.88 9.75
N GLN A 30 13.74 -19.64 10.47
CA GLN A 30 15.15 -19.28 10.66
C GLN A 30 15.77 -19.00 9.28
N HIS A 31 16.37 -17.82 9.12
CA HIS A 31 17.17 -17.38 7.96
C HIS A 31 16.45 -16.77 6.74
N GLU A 32 15.16 -16.44 6.77
CA GLU A 32 14.48 -15.85 5.58
C GLU A 32 15.08 -14.53 5.06
N CYS A 33 15.69 -13.73 5.94
CA CYS A 33 16.32 -12.46 5.57
C CYS A 33 17.85 -12.53 5.42
N GLN A 34 18.44 -13.74 5.38
CA GLN A 34 19.84 -13.91 4.99
C GLN A 34 19.93 -13.92 3.47
N LEU A 35 20.03 -12.72 2.89
CA LEU A 35 20.02 -12.51 1.45
C LEU A 35 21.44 -12.26 0.96
N ASP A 36 22.04 -13.21 0.26
CA ASP A 36 23.36 -13.03 -0.37
C ASP A 36 23.30 -12.01 -1.53
N ARG A 37 22.11 -11.87 -2.13
CA ARG A 37 21.84 -10.98 -3.26
C ARG A 37 20.39 -10.51 -3.23
N ILE A 38 20.18 -9.25 -3.59
CA ILE A 38 18.89 -8.64 -3.89
C ILE A 38 18.93 -8.20 -5.35
N ASP A 39 17.80 -8.22 -6.04
CA ASP A 39 17.68 -7.78 -7.44
C ASP A 39 16.59 -6.72 -7.61
N ALA A 40 16.74 -5.89 -8.64
CA ALA A 40 15.70 -4.99 -9.10
C ALA A 40 14.77 -5.76 -10.04
N LEU A 41 13.55 -6.04 -9.59
CA LEU A 41 12.63 -6.98 -10.23
C LEU A 41 11.57 -6.28 -11.08
N GLU A 42 11.26 -6.86 -12.22
CA GLU A 42 10.10 -6.57 -13.05
C GLU A 42 8.98 -7.58 -12.75
N PRO A 43 7.71 -7.28 -13.07
CA PRO A 43 6.64 -8.25 -12.88
C PRO A 43 6.88 -9.47 -13.78
N ASP A 44 6.66 -10.67 -13.26
CA ASP A 44 6.91 -11.94 -13.93
C ASP A 44 5.61 -12.69 -14.28
N ASN A 45 4.47 -12.23 -13.76
CA ASN A 45 3.15 -12.71 -14.15
C ASN A 45 2.28 -11.56 -14.68
N ARG A 46 1.42 -11.88 -15.66
CA ARG A 46 0.55 -10.91 -16.33
C ARG A 46 -0.77 -11.56 -16.73
N VAL A 47 -1.86 -10.99 -16.22
CA VAL A 47 -3.24 -11.41 -16.44
C VAL A 47 -3.97 -10.32 -17.25
N GLU A 48 -4.49 -10.71 -18.41
CA GLU A 48 -5.27 -9.84 -19.29
C GLU A 48 -6.74 -9.79 -18.86
N SER A 49 -7.40 -8.67 -19.12
CA SER A 49 -8.84 -8.50 -18.92
C SER A 49 -9.41 -7.58 -20.00
N GLU A 50 -10.73 -7.56 -20.16
CA GLU A 50 -11.42 -6.82 -21.23
C GLU A 50 -11.05 -5.32 -21.30
N ALA A 51 -10.81 -4.70 -20.14
CA ALA A 51 -10.50 -3.28 -20.05
C ALA A 51 -9.26 -2.99 -19.18
N GLY A 52 -8.31 -3.90 -19.13
CA GLY A 52 -7.07 -3.67 -18.40
C GLY A 52 -6.21 -4.89 -18.22
N VAL A 53 -5.14 -4.69 -17.47
CA VAL A 53 -4.08 -5.68 -17.21
C VAL A 53 -3.74 -5.66 -15.73
N VAL A 54 -3.50 -6.84 -15.18
CA VAL A 54 -2.91 -7.02 -13.86
C VAL A 54 -1.55 -7.68 -14.02
N GLU A 55 -0.51 -7.05 -13.51
CA GLU A 55 0.86 -7.56 -13.47
C GLU A 55 1.28 -7.78 -12.03
N SER A 56 1.85 -8.93 -11.71
CA SER A 56 2.29 -9.26 -10.35
C SER A 56 3.74 -9.71 -10.34
N TRP A 57 4.37 -9.48 -9.20
CA TRP A 57 5.70 -10.01 -8.89
C TRP A 57 5.54 -11.28 -8.06
N ASN A 58 6.32 -12.30 -8.36
CA ASN A 58 6.33 -13.57 -7.66
C ASN A 58 6.63 -13.35 -6.16
N PRO A 59 5.65 -13.59 -5.27
CA PRO A 59 5.83 -13.36 -3.85
C PRO A 59 6.83 -14.36 -3.22
N ASN A 60 7.20 -15.43 -3.93
CA ASN A 60 8.15 -16.45 -3.46
C ASN A 60 9.62 -16.07 -3.70
N GLU A 61 9.91 -14.93 -4.35
CA GLU A 61 11.29 -14.45 -4.41
C GLU A 61 11.82 -14.20 -2.99
N PRO A 62 13.07 -14.60 -2.68
CA PRO A 62 13.62 -14.50 -1.31
C PRO A 62 13.49 -13.10 -0.70
N GLN A 63 13.64 -12.06 -1.52
CA GLN A 63 13.55 -10.67 -1.07
C GLN A 63 12.11 -10.26 -0.70
N PHE A 64 11.09 -10.83 -1.35
CA PHE A 64 9.67 -10.61 -1.00
C PHE A 64 9.23 -11.47 0.19
N GLN A 65 9.77 -12.69 0.33
CA GLN A 65 9.57 -13.52 1.52
C GLN A 65 10.14 -12.83 2.77
N CYS A 66 11.40 -12.36 2.70
CA CYS A 66 12.03 -11.62 3.80
C CYS A 66 11.24 -10.37 4.21
N THR A 67 10.84 -9.54 3.23
CA THR A 67 10.10 -8.30 3.53
C THR A 67 8.64 -8.54 3.86
N GLY A 68 8.11 -9.70 3.52
CA GLY A 68 6.78 -10.14 3.85
C GLY A 68 5.67 -9.45 3.07
N VAL A 69 5.92 -9.15 1.81
CA VAL A 69 5.02 -8.37 0.96
C VAL A 69 4.76 -9.03 -0.39
N ALA A 70 3.64 -8.68 -1.02
CA ALA A 70 3.35 -8.97 -2.42
C ALA A 70 3.08 -7.66 -3.18
N VAL A 71 3.45 -7.62 -4.45
CA VAL A 71 3.33 -6.40 -5.28
C VAL A 71 2.51 -6.69 -6.52
N VAL A 72 1.59 -5.78 -6.85
CA VAL A 72 0.75 -5.83 -8.05
C VAL A 72 0.69 -4.46 -8.70
N ARG A 73 0.80 -4.42 -10.03
CA ARG A 73 0.56 -3.25 -10.86
C ARG A 73 -0.70 -3.49 -11.68
N ARG A 74 -1.65 -2.56 -11.61
CA ARG A 74 -2.90 -2.60 -12.37
C ARG A 74 -2.91 -1.46 -13.37
N THR A 75 -3.17 -1.81 -14.64
CA THR A 75 -3.42 -0.85 -15.71
C THR A 75 -4.89 -0.96 -16.11
N ILE A 76 -5.66 0.11 -15.93
CA ILE A 76 -7.10 0.15 -16.17
C ILE A 76 -7.36 1.12 -17.32
N GLU A 77 -7.86 0.62 -18.44
CA GLU A 77 -8.19 1.42 -19.62
C GLU A 77 -9.31 2.43 -19.34
N PRO A 78 -9.46 3.50 -20.15
CA PRO A 78 -10.61 4.39 -20.06
C PRO A 78 -11.93 3.62 -20.07
N ARG A 79 -12.83 3.95 -19.13
CA ARG A 79 -14.08 3.22 -18.84
C ARG A 79 -13.90 1.78 -18.34
N GLY A 80 -12.70 1.40 -17.92
CA GLY A 80 -12.45 0.14 -17.22
C GLY A 80 -12.93 0.20 -15.76
N LEU A 81 -13.57 -0.87 -15.31
CA LEU A 81 -14.01 -1.10 -13.94
C LEU A 81 -13.26 -2.32 -13.40
N LEU A 82 -12.36 -2.09 -12.45
CA LEU A 82 -11.84 -3.15 -11.58
C LEU A 82 -12.98 -3.64 -10.70
N LEU A 83 -13.33 -4.91 -10.87
CA LEU A 83 -14.44 -5.54 -10.18
C LEU A 83 -14.21 -5.57 -8.65
N PRO A 84 -15.29 -5.53 -7.85
CA PRO A 84 -15.16 -5.53 -6.40
C PRO A 84 -14.46 -6.78 -5.86
N SER A 85 -13.44 -6.58 -5.04
CA SER A 85 -12.74 -7.65 -4.33
C SER A 85 -12.21 -7.18 -2.97
N TYR A 86 -11.89 -8.13 -2.10
CA TYR A 86 -11.11 -7.87 -0.89
C TYR A 86 -9.91 -8.81 -0.80
N SER A 87 -8.94 -8.50 0.06
CA SER A 87 -7.75 -9.33 0.28
C SER A 87 -7.63 -9.75 1.74
N ASN A 88 -6.92 -10.84 2.00
CA ASN A 88 -6.51 -11.25 3.35
C ASN A 88 -5.43 -10.34 3.95
N ALA A 89 -4.72 -9.56 3.13
CA ALA A 89 -3.68 -8.65 3.57
C ALA A 89 -4.13 -7.18 3.42
N PRO A 90 -3.74 -6.27 4.34
CA PRO A 90 -3.88 -4.84 4.10
C PRO A 90 -2.94 -4.40 2.99
N GLN A 91 -3.30 -3.33 2.29
CA GLN A 91 -2.52 -2.82 1.18
C GLN A 91 -2.51 -1.29 1.12
N LEU A 92 -1.41 -0.77 0.59
CA LEU A 92 -1.30 0.60 0.11
C LEU A 92 -1.27 0.60 -1.41
N VAL A 93 -2.08 1.47 -2.02
CA VAL A 93 -2.14 1.66 -3.46
C VAL A 93 -1.62 3.05 -3.81
N TYR A 94 -0.58 3.13 -4.64
CA TYR A 94 -0.09 4.38 -5.19
C TYR A 94 -0.60 4.57 -6.63
N ILE A 95 -1.23 5.71 -6.91
CA ILE A 95 -1.67 6.06 -8.26
C ILE A 95 -0.51 6.70 -9.03
N VAL A 96 0.06 5.97 -9.98
CA VAL A 96 1.17 6.41 -10.82
C VAL A 96 0.69 7.38 -11.90
N ARG A 97 -0.42 7.04 -12.58
CA ARG A 97 -1.00 7.78 -13.71
C ARG A 97 -2.52 7.65 -13.73
N GLY A 98 -3.20 8.59 -14.36
CA GLY A 98 -4.64 8.55 -14.57
C GLY A 98 -5.43 9.03 -13.37
N ARG A 99 -6.75 9.11 -13.57
CA ARG A 99 -7.71 9.54 -12.56
C ARG A 99 -8.96 8.69 -12.64
N GLY A 100 -9.72 8.67 -11.56
CA GLY A 100 -10.93 7.87 -11.51
C GLY A 100 -11.69 8.05 -10.21
N VAL A 101 -12.54 7.06 -9.96
CA VAL A 101 -13.28 6.94 -8.72
C VAL A 101 -13.11 5.54 -8.13
N SER A 102 -13.08 5.46 -6.81
CA SER A 102 -12.98 4.21 -6.07
C SER A 102 -13.94 4.21 -4.90
N GLY A 103 -14.52 3.04 -4.65
CA GLY A 103 -15.34 2.76 -3.47
C GLY A 103 -14.66 1.75 -2.56
N SER A 104 -14.77 1.95 -1.25
CA SER A 104 -14.38 0.98 -0.22
C SER A 104 -15.58 0.75 0.68
N ILE A 105 -15.96 -0.50 0.87
CA ILE A 105 -17.19 -0.90 1.56
C ILE A 105 -16.83 -1.24 3.00
N TYR A 106 -17.27 -0.39 3.94
CA TYR A 106 -17.11 -0.62 5.37
C TYR A 106 -18.37 -1.28 5.92
N ALA A 107 -18.25 -2.53 6.36
CA ALA A 107 -19.38 -3.29 6.89
C ALA A 107 -20.05 -2.55 8.06
N GLY A 108 -21.38 -2.45 8.03
CA GLY A 108 -22.18 -1.75 9.03
C GLY A 108 -22.29 -0.23 8.86
N CYS A 109 -21.56 0.37 7.91
CA CYS A 109 -21.73 1.78 7.57
C CYS A 109 -22.90 1.98 6.60
N PRO A 110 -23.75 3.00 6.81
CA PRO A 110 -24.91 3.25 5.96
C PRO A 110 -24.52 3.87 4.61
N GLU A 111 -25.42 3.77 3.64
CA GLU A 111 -25.37 4.42 2.35
C GLU A 111 -25.61 5.93 2.50
N THR A 112 -24.52 6.70 2.56
CA THR A 112 -24.57 8.17 2.78
C THR A 112 -24.66 8.98 1.49
N PHE A 113 -24.51 8.35 0.33
CA PHE A 113 -24.67 9.00 -0.97
C PHE A 113 -25.99 8.50 -1.57
N GLN A 114 -26.96 9.40 -1.72
CA GLN A 114 -28.34 9.07 -2.08
C GLN A 114 -28.87 10.06 -3.12
N GLU A 115 -29.66 9.58 -4.08
CA GLU A 115 -30.37 10.45 -5.03
C GLU A 115 -31.65 11.03 -4.41
N SER A 116 -31.93 12.32 -4.61
CA SER A 116 -33.06 13.00 -3.96
C SER A 116 -34.42 12.69 -4.62
N GLN A 117 -35.45 12.53 -3.78
CA GLN A 117 -36.83 12.32 -4.23
C GLN A 117 -37.34 13.51 -5.03
N HIS A 118 -37.76 13.27 -6.27
CA HIS A 118 -38.49 14.27 -7.05
C HIS A 118 -39.90 14.44 -6.48
N ALA A 119 -40.28 15.68 -6.15
CA ALA A 119 -41.67 16.07 -5.92
C ALA A 119 -42.42 16.09 -7.26
N GLY A 120 -42.73 14.92 -7.81
CA GLY A 120 -43.38 14.79 -9.11
C GLY A 120 -43.30 13.38 -9.70
N GLY A 121 -44.12 12.48 -9.17
CA GLY A 121 -44.64 11.27 -9.81
C GLY A 121 -43.85 10.64 -10.96
N SER A 122 -42.73 9.97 -10.67
CA SER A 122 -42.39 8.69 -11.29
C SER A 122 -41.37 7.98 -10.41
N SER A 123 -41.68 6.75 -9.98
CA SER A 123 -40.78 5.86 -9.25
C SER A 123 -39.62 5.41 -10.16
N ARG A 124 -38.67 6.31 -10.45
CA ARG A 124 -37.37 5.92 -10.99
C ARG A 124 -36.50 5.52 -9.80
N ASP A 125 -35.99 4.29 -9.85
CA ASP A 125 -35.16 3.67 -8.83
C ASP A 125 -34.08 4.64 -8.35
N GLN A 126 -34.15 5.01 -7.07
CA GLN A 126 -33.19 5.88 -6.41
C GLN A 126 -32.01 5.04 -5.96
N ASP A 127 -30.82 5.36 -6.46
CA ASP A 127 -29.60 4.68 -6.03
C ASP A 127 -29.11 5.25 -4.69
N GLN A 128 -28.62 4.35 -3.84
CA GLN A 128 -28.02 4.66 -2.56
C GLN A 128 -26.80 3.77 -2.37
N HIS A 129 -25.66 4.39 -2.07
CA HIS A 129 -24.43 3.64 -1.85
C HIS A 129 -23.51 4.35 -0.84
N GLN A 130 -22.47 3.64 -0.40
CA GLN A 130 -21.43 4.25 0.43
C GLN A 130 -20.60 5.29 -0.34
N LYS A 131 -19.87 6.12 0.41
CA LYS A 131 -19.04 7.21 -0.11
C LYS A 131 -18.05 6.76 -1.19
N VAL A 132 -18.20 7.33 -2.38
CA VAL A 132 -17.26 7.19 -3.50
C VAL A 132 -16.19 8.28 -3.41
N ARG A 133 -14.93 7.92 -3.63
CA ARG A 133 -13.79 8.84 -3.54
C ARG A 133 -13.17 9.00 -4.92
N SER A 134 -12.84 10.23 -5.28
CA SER A 134 -12.05 10.49 -6.49
C SER A 134 -10.57 10.29 -6.17
N PHE A 135 -9.81 9.77 -7.12
CA PHE A 135 -8.36 9.66 -7.01
C PHE A 135 -7.66 10.25 -8.23
N ARG A 136 -6.39 10.62 -8.06
CA ARG A 136 -5.52 11.24 -9.07
C ARG A 136 -4.06 10.79 -8.87
N PRO A 137 -3.15 11.11 -9.81
CA PRO A 137 -1.74 10.74 -9.66
C PRO A 137 -1.15 11.29 -8.36
N GLY A 138 -0.34 10.46 -7.69
CA GLY A 138 0.28 10.78 -6.42
C GLY A 138 -0.54 10.42 -5.17
N ASP A 139 -1.79 9.97 -5.34
CA ASP A 139 -2.60 9.50 -4.22
C ASP A 139 -2.08 8.15 -3.69
N ILE A 140 -1.98 8.04 -2.37
CA ILE A 140 -1.91 6.79 -1.61
C ILE A 140 -3.30 6.48 -1.09
N ILE A 141 -3.80 5.28 -1.38
CA ILE A 141 -5.07 4.75 -0.89
C ILE A 141 -4.77 3.60 0.07
N ALA A 142 -5.28 3.70 1.30
CA ALA A 142 -5.10 2.70 2.33
C ALA A 142 -6.33 1.77 2.43
N ILE A 143 -6.11 0.47 2.23
CA ILE A 143 -7.19 -0.53 2.19
C ILE A 143 -6.89 -1.62 3.22
N PRO A 144 -7.67 -1.73 4.32
CA PRO A 144 -7.50 -2.80 5.30
C PRO A 144 -7.82 -4.19 4.72
N ALA A 145 -7.24 -5.23 5.33
CA ALA A 145 -7.64 -6.61 5.05
C ALA A 145 -9.15 -6.81 5.24
N GLY A 146 -9.77 -7.55 4.33
CA GLY A 146 -11.21 -7.85 4.33
C GLY A 146 -12.13 -6.72 3.86
N VAL A 147 -11.61 -5.52 3.60
CA VAL A 147 -12.43 -4.41 3.07
C VAL A 147 -12.57 -4.56 1.56
N ALA A 148 -13.80 -4.78 1.09
CA ALA A 148 -14.09 -4.83 -0.33
C ALA A 148 -13.91 -3.46 -0.96
N HIS A 149 -13.31 -3.43 -2.15
CA HIS A 149 -13.07 -2.20 -2.89
C HIS A 149 -13.18 -2.44 -4.40
N TRP A 150 -13.46 -1.36 -5.13
CA TRP A 150 -13.52 -1.34 -6.59
C TRP A 150 -12.95 -0.02 -7.11
N CYS A 151 -12.58 0.02 -8.39
CA CYS A 151 -11.99 1.19 -9.01
C CYS A 151 -12.50 1.36 -10.44
N TYR A 152 -12.89 2.57 -10.83
CA TYR A 152 -13.34 2.91 -12.17
C TYR A 152 -12.52 4.06 -12.75
N ASN A 153 -12.03 3.86 -13.97
CA ASN A 153 -11.34 4.90 -14.74
C ASN A 153 -12.36 5.79 -15.47
N ASP A 154 -12.62 6.97 -14.90
CA ASP A 154 -13.46 8.02 -15.50
C ASP A 154 -12.63 9.09 -16.26
N GLY A 155 -11.34 8.83 -16.46
CA GLY A 155 -10.42 9.63 -17.26
C GLY A 155 -10.34 9.19 -18.72
N ASN A 156 -9.48 9.90 -19.46
CA ASN A 156 -9.23 9.66 -20.89
C ASN A 156 -7.91 8.93 -21.15
N GLU A 157 -7.10 8.71 -20.11
CA GLU A 157 -5.84 7.97 -20.16
C GLU A 157 -5.94 6.73 -19.26
N PRO A 158 -5.13 5.68 -19.50
CA PRO A 158 -5.08 4.54 -18.60
C PRO A 158 -4.70 4.96 -17.17
N VAL A 159 -5.40 4.40 -16.18
CA VAL A 159 -4.98 4.47 -14.78
C VAL A 159 -3.91 3.41 -14.56
N VAL A 160 -2.77 3.81 -14.00
CA VAL A 160 -1.72 2.89 -13.56
C VAL A 160 -1.61 3.00 -12.05
N ALA A 161 -1.84 1.91 -11.34
CA ALA A 161 -1.79 1.84 -9.89
C ALA A 161 -0.87 0.71 -9.43
N VAL A 162 -0.04 0.96 -8.43
CA VAL A 162 0.85 -0.04 -7.82
C VAL A 162 0.38 -0.28 -6.39
N SER A 163 0.08 -1.53 -6.08
CA SER A 163 -0.35 -2.00 -4.77
C SER A 163 0.76 -2.81 -4.11
N VAL A 164 1.03 -2.53 -2.84
CA VAL A 164 1.84 -3.41 -1.96
C VAL A 164 0.94 -3.97 -0.88
N LEU A 165 0.85 -5.30 -0.83
CA LEU A 165 0.11 -6.07 0.16
C LEU A 165 1.07 -6.55 1.24
N ASP A 166 0.77 -6.31 2.52
CA ASP A 166 1.56 -6.80 3.64
C ASP A 166 1.02 -8.15 4.11
N VAL A 167 1.57 -9.23 3.55
CA VAL A 167 1.09 -10.60 3.81
C VAL A 167 1.54 -11.12 5.17
N HIS A 168 2.53 -10.50 5.80
CA HIS A 168 2.93 -10.81 7.18
C HIS A 168 2.15 -9.99 8.22
N ASN A 169 1.32 -9.04 7.80
CA ASN A 169 0.55 -8.24 8.73
C ASN A 169 -0.30 -9.09 9.68
N ARG A 170 -0.38 -8.71 10.95
CA ARG A 170 -1.25 -9.35 11.96
C ARG A 170 -2.73 -9.44 11.57
N ALA A 171 -3.19 -8.61 10.63
CA ALA A 171 -4.54 -8.67 10.10
C ALA A 171 -4.77 -9.89 9.19
N ASN A 172 -3.72 -10.42 8.57
CA ASN A 172 -3.75 -11.66 7.82
C ASN A 172 -3.60 -12.86 8.76
N GLN A 173 -4.69 -13.59 8.97
CA GLN A 173 -4.73 -14.77 9.85
C GLN A 173 -4.70 -16.10 9.10
N LEU A 174 -4.49 -16.07 7.78
CA LEU A 174 -4.44 -17.27 6.95
C LEU A 174 -3.01 -17.83 6.94
N ASP A 175 -2.27 -17.49 5.90
CA ASP A 175 -0.86 -17.83 5.70
C ASP A 175 -0.23 -16.71 4.86
N VAL A 176 1.06 -16.83 4.54
CA VAL A 176 1.84 -15.81 3.82
C VAL A 176 1.44 -15.62 2.36
N ASN A 177 0.50 -16.39 1.81
CA ASN A 177 0.09 -16.23 0.43
C ASN A 177 -0.90 -15.06 0.27
N PRO A 178 -0.63 -14.12 -0.65
CA PRO A 178 -1.59 -13.08 -1.00
C PRO A 178 -2.80 -13.70 -1.70
N ARG A 179 -4.01 -13.25 -1.35
CA ARG A 179 -5.27 -13.72 -1.95
C ARG A 179 -6.17 -12.54 -2.29
N HIS A 180 -6.85 -12.64 -3.42
CA HIS A 180 -7.92 -11.75 -3.81
C HIS A 180 -9.24 -12.52 -3.89
N PHE A 181 -10.19 -12.14 -3.04
CA PHE A 181 -11.53 -12.70 -3.02
C PHE A 181 -12.45 -11.79 -3.82
N TYR A 182 -12.73 -12.18 -5.05
CA TYR A 182 -13.58 -11.43 -5.96
C TYR A 182 -15.06 -11.66 -5.67
N LEU A 183 -15.84 -10.57 -5.67
CA LEU A 183 -17.31 -10.59 -5.49
C LEU A 183 -18.05 -10.67 -6.83
N ALA A 184 -17.35 -10.51 -7.96
CA ALA A 184 -17.95 -10.55 -9.28
C ALA A 184 -16.93 -11.01 -10.33
N GLY A 185 -17.44 -11.41 -11.50
CA GLY A 185 -16.63 -11.82 -12.64
C GLY A 185 -16.02 -13.21 -12.47
N ASN A 186 -15.14 -13.58 -13.40
CA ASN A 186 -14.45 -14.85 -13.39
C ASN A 186 -12.95 -14.61 -13.59
N PRO A 187 -12.26 -14.07 -12.59
CA PRO A 187 -10.87 -13.65 -12.71
C PRO A 187 -9.92 -14.86 -12.73
N GLU A 188 -8.80 -14.70 -13.42
CA GLU A 188 -7.66 -15.61 -13.28
C GLU A 188 -6.87 -15.29 -12.01
N GLU A 189 -6.12 -16.26 -11.49
CA GLU A 189 -5.33 -16.11 -10.26
C GLU A 189 -4.16 -15.12 -10.49
N GLU A 190 -4.13 -14.03 -9.72
CA GLU A 190 -3.09 -13.00 -9.84
C GLU A 190 -1.74 -13.46 -9.30
N PHE A 191 -1.74 -14.38 -8.34
CA PHE A 191 -0.54 -14.93 -7.71
C PHE A 191 -0.54 -16.46 -7.85
N PRO A 192 -0.13 -16.99 -9.02
CA PRO A 192 -0.10 -18.43 -9.22
C PRO A 192 0.79 -19.09 -8.15
N GLN A 193 0.15 -19.81 -7.24
CA GLN A 193 0.86 -20.53 -6.19
C GLN A 193 1.66 -21.66 -6.84
N ARG A 194 2.99 -21.54 -6.84
CA ARG A 194 3.82 -22.75 -6.84
C ARG A 194 3.70 -23.33 -5.45
N TYR A 195 2.79 -24.29 -5.28
CA TYR A 195 2.81 -25.15 -4.10
C TYR A 195 4.23 -25.67 -3.97
N ASP A 196 4.91 -25.24 -2.90
CA ASP A 196 6.26 -25.67 -2.62
C ASP A 196 6.22 -27.20 -2.53
N GLU A 197 6.88 -27.89 -3.46
CA GLU A 197 7.16 -29.33 -3.40
C GLU A 197 8.14 -29.67 -2.26
N ARG A 198 8.15 -28.89 -1.17
CA ARG A 198 8.84 -29.23 0.08
C ARG A 198 8.02 -30.28 0.83
N ARG A 199 8.02 -31.46 0.23
CA ARG A 199 7.59 -32.72 0.84
C ARG A 199 8.47 -32.97 2.06
N ASP A 200 7.96 -32.75 3.27
CA ASP A 200 8.56 -33.34 4.47
C ASP A 200 8.35 -34.86 4.38
N PRO A 201 9.42 -35.68 4.24
CA PRO A 201 9.27 -37.13 4.12
C PRO A 201 8.69 -37.80 5.37
N ARG A 202 8.53 -37.06 6.48
CA ARG A 202 8.13 -37.62 7.79
C ARG A 202 6.65 -37.43 8.13
N ASP A 203 5.87 -36.73 7.31
CA ASP A 203 4.43 -36.54 7.55
C ASP A 203 3.58 -36.87 6.31
N PRO A 204 3.24 -38.15 6.09
CA PRO A 204 2.36 -38.58 5.00
C PRO A 204 0.88 -38.16 5.20
N GLY A 205 0.53 -37.54 6.34
CA GLY A 205 -0.85 -37.31 6.76
C GLY A 205 -1.46 -35.97 6.34
N ARG A 206 -0.67 -35.01 5.87
CA ARG A 206 -1.18 -33.69 5.46
C ARG A 206 -1.71 -33.74 4.02
N GLY A 207 -2.94 -34.24 3.91
CA GLY A 207 -3.93 -33.94 2.87
C GLY A 207 -3.45 -33.85 1.43
N ILE A 208 -3.84 -34.85 0.63
CA ILE A 208 -3.98 -34.74 -0.82
C ILE A 208 -4.85 -33.51 -1.10
N PHE A 209 -4.24 -32.34 -1.36
CA PHE A 209 -4.94 -31.27 -2.05
C PHE A 209 -5.07 -31.74 -3.48
N ARG A 210 -6.22 -32.38 -3.75
CA ARG A 210 -6.72 -32.62 -5.10
C ARG A 210 -6.57 -31.30 -5.84
N GLU A 211 -5.89 -31.29 -7.00
CA GLU A 211 -6.05 -30.21 -7.97
C GLU A 211 -7.55 -29.87 -8.00
N PRO A 212 -7.95 -28.60 -7.82
CA PRO A 212 -9.35 -28.27 -7.97
C PRO A 212 -9.76 -28.73 -9.37
N GLU A 213 -10.75 -29.62 -9.44
CA GLU A 213 -11.48 -29.90 -10.69
C GLU A 213 -11.69 -28.57 -11.39
N ARG A 214 -11.37 -28.48 -12.70
CA ARG A 214 -11.46 -27.24 -13.50
C ARG A 214 -12.70 -26.44 -13.10
N ARG A 215 -12.51 -25.43 -12.26
CA ARG A 215 -13.63 -24.62 -11.77
C ARG A 215 -14.15 -23.83 -12.96
N THR A 216 -15.47 -23.86 -13.15
CA THR A 216 -16.15 -23.09 -14.20
C THR A 216 -16.17 -21.59 -13.87
N CYS A 217 -15.99 -21.22 -12.61
CA CYS A 217 -15.90 -19.84 -12.14
C CYS A 217 -14.97 -19.65 -10.92
N ASN A 218 -14.55 -18.41 -10.66
CA ASN A 218 -13.56 -18.07 -9.62
C ASN A 218 -13.96 -16.97 -8.61
N ASN A 219 -15.16 -16.38 -8.68
CA ASN A 219 -15.63 -15.46 -7.63
C ASN A 219 -16.20 -16.23 -6.41
N LEU A 220 -16.45 -15.51 -5.30
CA LEU A 220 -16.98 -16.10 -4.07
C LEU A 220 -18.34 -16.78 -4.23
N PHE A 221 -19.25 -16.22 -5.03
CA PHE A 221 -20.57 -16.79 -5.26
C PHE A 221 -20.52 -18.12 -6.01
N CYS A 222 -19.48 -18.34 -6.82
CA CYS A 222 -19.26 -19.60 -7.53
C CYS A 222 -19.26 -20.82 -6.61
N GLY A 223 -18.72 -20.69 -5.40
CA GLY A 223 -18.68 -21.76 -4.42
C GLY A 223 -19.99 -22.02 -3.67
N MET A 224 -21.04 -21.25 -3.94
CA MET A 224 -22.31 -21.29 -3.21
C MET A 224 -23.41 -21.91 -4.06
N ASP A 225 -24.34 -22.64 -3.44
CA ASP A 225 -25.49 -23.21 -4.13
C ASP A 225 -26.43 -22.10 -4.66
N SER A 226 -26.81 -22.21 -5.93
CA SER A 226 -27.61 -21.16 -6.60
C SER A 226 -29.01 -20.98 -6.03
N ARG A 227 -29.63 -22.03 -5.46
CA ARG A 227 -30.95 -21.91 -4.79
C ARG A 227 -30.80 -21.24 -3.45
N PHE A 228 -29.76 -21.59 -2.68
CA PHE A 228 -29.45 -20.90 -1.43
C PHE A 228 -29.20 -19.41 -1.66
N LEU A 229 -28.47 -19.06 -2.72
CA LEU A 229 -28.31 -17.66 -3.13
C LEU A 229 -29.65 -17.01 -3.50
N ALA A 230 -30.49 -17.69 -4.26
CA ALA A 230 -31.81 -17.19 -4.65
C ALA A 230 -32.69 -16.88 -3.44
N GLU A 231 -32.72 -17.78 -2.47
CA GLU A 231 -33.44 -17.60 -1.21
C GLU A 231 -32.85 -16.45 -0.38
N ALA A 232 -31.52 -16.41 -0.20
CA ALA A 232 -30.85 -15.40 0.60
C ALA A 232 -30.99 -13.97 0.05
N PHE A 233 -30.93 -13.81 -1.27
CA PHE A 233 -31.13 -12.52 -1.95
C PHE A 233 -32.61 -12.23 -2.25
N ASN A 234 -33.51 -13.17 -1.97
CA ASN A 234 -34.94 -13.09 -2.31
C ASN A 234 -35.18 -12.76 -3.80
N VAL A 235 -34.51 -13.50 -4.68
CA VAL A 235 -34.59 -13.39 -6.14
C VAL A 235 -34.85 -14.75 -6.77
N ASN A 236 -35.11 -14.79 -8.08
CA ASN A 236 -35.19 -16.07 -8.78
C ASN A 236 -33.79 -16.71 -8.98
N GLU A 237 -33.75 -18.04 -9.09
CA GLU A 237 -32.51 -18.81 -9.23
C GLU A 237 -31.71 -18.42 -10.48
N GLN A 238 -32.36 -18.05 -11.58
CA GLN A 238 -31.68 -17.61 -12.79
C GLN A 238 -30.90 -16.31 -12.57
N LEU A 239 -31.44 -15.37 -11.80
CA LEU A 239 -30.76 -14.13 -11.42
C LEU A 239 -29.62 -14.41 -10.44
N ALA A 240 -29.84 -15.29 -9.45
CA ALA A 240 -28.79 -15.71 -8.52
C ALA A 240 -27.60 -16.38 -9.24
N ARG A 241 -27.85 -17.21 -10.25
CA ARG A 241 -26.81 -17.82 -11.09
C ARG A 241 -25.95 -16.80 -11.83
N LYS A 242 -26.46 -15.59 -12.11
CA LYS A 242 -25.64 -14.52 -12.72
C LYS A 242 -24.53 -14.05 -11.79
N LEU A 243 -24.70 -14.11 -10.47
CA LEU A 243 -23.67 -13.74 -9.50
C LEU A 243 -22.44 -14.64 -9.63
N GLN A 244 -22.66 -15.93 -9.96
CA GLN A 244 -21.60 -16.93 -10.09
C GLN A 244 -20.71 -16.70 -11.32
N SER A 245 -21.19 -15.98 -12.35
CA SER A 245 -20.40 -15.57 -13.51
C SER A 245 -19.69 -16.72 -14.28
N GLU A 246 -20.29 -17.92 -14.32
CA GLU A 246 -19.72 -19.13 -14.96
C GLU A 246 -19.32 -18.97 -16.44
N ASN A 247 -19.99 -18.06 -17.16
CA ASN A 247 -19.74 -17.81 -18.59
C ASN A 247 -19.22 -16.38 -18.84
N ASP A 248 -18.64 -15.75 -17.82
CA ASP A 248 -17.97 -14.46 -17.97
C ASP A 248 -16.48 -14.71 -18.26
N PHE A 249 -15.97 -14.15 -19.36
CA PHE A 249 -14.56 -14.28 -19.77
C PHE A 249 -13.85 -12.93 -19.81
N ARG A 250 -14.44 -11.90 -19.20
CA ARG A 250 -13.92 -10.52 -19.24
C ARG A 250 -12.78 -10.29 -18.24
N GLY A 251 -12.53 -11.22 -17.32
CA GLY A 251 -11.50 -11.13 -16.29
C GLY A 251 -11.90 -10.25 -15.10
N SER A 252 -10.91 -9.65 -14.44
CA SER A 252 -11.11 -8.81 -13.25
C SER A 252 -11.37 -7.34 -13.56
N ILE A 253 -11.09 -6.89 -14.80
CA ILE A 253 -11.27 -5.50 -15.24
C ILE A 253 -12.19 -5.48 -16.46
N VAL A 254 -13.42 -5.03 -16.27
CA VAL A 254 -14.47 -5.03 -17.31
C VAL A 254 -14.67 -3.66 -17.93
N ARG A 255 -15.11 -3.62 -19.18
CA ARG A 255 -15.45 -2.38 -19.88
C ARG A 255 -16.88 -1.97 -19.55
N VAL A 256 -17.05 -0.74 -19.08
CA VAL A 256 -18.39 -0.15 -18.97
C VAL A 256 -18.73 0.49 -20.33
N GLU A 257 -19.75 -0.02 -21.01
CA GLU A 257 -20.14 0.43 -22.36
C GLU A 257 -20.43 1.94 -22.39
N ARG A 258 -21.14 2.42 -21.36
CA ARG A 258 -21.45 3.83 -21.14
C ARG A 258 -20.63 4.37 -19.96
N GLN A 259 -20.74 5.67 -19.70
CA GLN A 259 -20.13 6.24 -18.50
C GLN A 259 -20.83 5.68 -17.26
N LEU A 260 -20.05 5.16 -16.31
CA LEU A 260 -20.57 4.66 -15.04
C LEU A 260 -21.28 5.81 -14.30
N GLN A 261 -22.56 5.63 -14.02
CA GLN A 261 -23.35 6.58 -13.23
C GLN A 261 -23.22 6.17 -11.77
N VAL A 262 -22.74 7.09 -10.94
CA VAL A 262 -22.68 6.94 -9.48
C VAL A 262 -23.18 8.24 -8.86
N VAL A 263 -23.91 8.15 -7.76
CA VAL A 263 -24.28 9.33 -6.98
C VAL A 263 -22.98 9.94 -6.45
N ARG A 264 -22.71 11.20 -6.74
CA ARG A 264 -21.50 11.89 -6.26
C ARG A 264 -21.71 13.39 -6.18
N PRO A 265 -20.98 14.08 -5.30
CA PRO A 265 -20.96 15.54 -5.30
C PRO A 265 -20.51 16.12 -6.65
N PRO A 266 -21.03 17.30 -7.02
CA PRO A 266 -20.74 17.95 -8.28
C PRO A 266 -19.28 18.41 -8.30
N ARG A 267 -18.60 18.14 -9.41
CA ARG A 267 -17.19 18.48 -9.66
C ARG A 267 -17.02 19.86 -10.29
N THR A 268 -17.99 20.33 -11.07
CA THR A 268 -17.91 21.62 -11.77
C THR A 268 -18.83 22.68 -11.17
N GLN A 269 -18.52 23.97 -11.40
CA GLN A 269 -19.43 25.06 -11.02
C GLN A 269 -20.79 24.94 -11.71
N GLN A 270 -20.80 24.44 -12.95
CA GLN A 270 -22.03 24.20 -13.70
C GLN A 270 -22.87 23.10 -13.03
N GLU A 271 -22.29 21.94 -12.72
CA GLU A 271 -22.97 20.86 -11.98
C GLU A 271 -23.46 21.34 -10.61
N ARG A 272 -22.68 22.20 -9.94
CA ARG A 272 -23.08 22.81 -8.66
C ARG A 272 -24.26 23.76 -8.83
N GLN A 273 -24.29 24.57 -9.89
CA GLN A 273 -25.44 25.44 -10.19
C GLN A 273 -26.68 24.63 -10.54
N GLU A 274 -26.54 23.55 -11.32
CA GLU A 274 -27.64 22.63 -11.63
C GLU A 274 -28.18 21.93 -10.38
N GLN A 275 -27.32 21.53 -9.44
CA GLN A 275 -27.75 20.95 -8.16
C GLN A 275 -28.44 21.99 -7.27
N LEU A 276 -27.89 23.20 -7.14
CA LEU A 276 -28.50 24.28 -6.36
C LEU A 276 -29.87 24.70 -6.92
N GLN A 277 -30.11 24.55 -8.23
CA GLN A 277 -31.43 24.75 -8.83
C GLN A 277 -32.42 23.63 -8.47
N ARG A 278 -31.93 22.41 -8.20
CA ARG A 278 -32.74 21.24 -7.80
C ARG A 278 -33.04 21.21 -6.30
N GLU A 279 -32.16 21.77 -5.46
CA GLU A 279 -32.34 21.82 -4.00
C GLU A 279 -33.18 23.03 -3.56
N ARG A 280 -34.51 22.87 -3.55
CA ARG A 280 -35.42 23.74 -2.78
C ARG A 280 -35.99 22.99 -1.57
N VAL A 281 -35.21 22.86 -0.49
CA VAL A 281 -35.75 22.40 0.81
C VAL A 281 -35.09 23.15 1.99
N SER A 282 -35.93 23.53 2.95
CA SER A 282 -35.63 24.33 4.15
C SER A 282 -34.58 23.69 5.08
N PRO A 283 -33.79 24.51 5.80
CA PRO A 283 -32.86 24.01 6.79
C PRO A 283 -33.61 23.55 8.04
N GLY A 284 -33.60 22.23 8.30
CA GLY A 284 -33.99 21.66 9.58
C GLY A 284 -32.96 22.03 10.65
N ARG A 285 -33.40 22.72 11.71
CA ARG A 285 -32.62 22.95 12.93
C ARG A 285 -32.72 21.72 13.83
N GLY A 286 -31.59 21.05 14.03
CA GLY A 286 -31.38 20.16 15.16
C GLY A 286 -29.93 20.31 15.62
N GLU A 287 -29.71 20.38 16.94
CA GLU A 287 -28.40 20.11 17.50
C GLU A 287 -28.09 18.63 17.22
N HIS A 288 -27.05 18.35 16.44
CA HIS A 288 -26.66 16.98 16.10
C HIS A 288 -25.28 16.70 16.69
N TYR A 289 -25.19 15.64 17.50
CA TYR A 289 -23.93 14.99 17.80
C TYR A 289 -23.59 14.07 16.63
N ASN A 290 -22.34 14.05 16.18
CA ASN A 290 -21.91 13.24 15.04
C ASN A 290 -22.14 11.74 15.28
N GLY A 291 -22.78 11.05 14.34
CA GLY A 291 -22.95 9.60 14.38
C GLY A 291 -21.75 8.82 13.83
N LEU A 292 -21.92 7.51 13.59
CA LEU A 292 -20.88 6.66 12.99
C LEU A 292 -20.59 7.06 11.55
N GLU A 293 -21.62 7.50 10.83
CA GLU A 293 -21.59 7.98 9.45
C GLU A 293 -20.66 9.19 9.27
N GLU A 294 -20.60 10.09 10.26
CA GLU A 294 -19.76 11.30 10.29
C GLU A 294 -18.41 11.10 11.02
N THR A 295 -18.15 9.91 11.55
CA THR A 295 -16.90 9.58 12.27
C THR A 295 -16.18 8.41 11.59
N PHE A 296 -16.37 7.18 12.07
CA PHE A 296 -15.69 5.99 11.56
C PHE A 296 -15.94 5.77 10.06
N CYS A 297 -17.19 5.84 9.61
CA CYS A 297 -17.56 5.56 8.21
C CYS A 297 -17.05 6.63 7.23
N SER A 298 -16.79 7.84 7.73
CA SER A 298 -16.21 8.94 6.96
C SER A 298 -14.68 8.99 7.01
N MET A 299 -14.02 8.03 7.66
CA MET A 299 -12.58 8.03 7.88
C MET A 299 -11.81 8.31 6.59
N ARG A 300 -10.72 9.07 6.74
CA ARG A 300 -9.84 9.42 5.64
C ARG A 300 -8.95 8.24 5.29
N VAL A 301 -8.97 7.86 4.00
CA VAL A 301 -8.20 6.72 3.47
C VAL A 301 -7.34 7.06 2.27
N ILE A 302 -7.38 8.32 1.83
CA ILE A 302 -6.60 8.82 0.69
C ILE A 302 -5.78 10.04 1.11
N GLU A 303 -4.50 10.02 0.73
CA GLU A 303 -3.56 11.13 0.91
C GLU A 303 -2.72 11.33 -0.35
N ASN A 304 -2.57 12.56 -0.82
CA ASN A 304 -1.73 12.84 -2.00
C ASN A 304 -0.31 13.19 -1.53
N ILE A 305 0.66 12.34 -1.85
CA ILE A 305 2.06 12.51 -1.46
C ILE A 305 2.93 13.09 -2.58
N ALA A 306 2.42 13.15 -3.82
CA ALA A 306 3.15 13.79 -4.91
C ALA A 306 2.98 15.32 -4.97
N ASP A 307 2.01 15.88 -4.23
CA ASP A 307 1.74 17.32 -4.13
C ASP A 307 2.94 18.10 -3.58
N SER A 308 3.47 19.01 -4.39
CA SER A 308 4.64 19.82 -4.03
C SER A 308 4.39 20.77 -2.87
N SER A 309 3.13 21.10 -2.56
CA SER A 309 2.78 21.97 -1.43
C SER A 309 2.89 21.25 -0.06
N ARG A 310 3.09 19.92 -0.06
CA ARG A 310 3.05 19.06 1.12
C ARG A 310 4.35 18.30 1.37
N VAL A 311 5.44 18.84 0.85
CA VAL A 311 6.78 18.27 0.97
C VAL A 311 7.30 18.44 2.39
N ASP A 312 7.86 17.37 2.97
CA ASP A 312 8.44 17.39 4.31
C ASP A 312 9.91 17.84 4.29
N VAL A 313 10.66 17.39 3.28
CA VAL A 313 12.06 17.77 3.08
C VAL A 313 12.27 18.24 1.66
N PHE A 314 12.77 19.46 1.49
CA PHE A 314 13.07 20.05 0.19
C PHE A 314 14.48 20.63 0.19
N VAL A 315 15.28 20.22 -0.79
CA VAL A 315 16.60 20.80 -1.08
C VAL A 315 16.58 21.19 -2.55
N PRO A 316 16.59 22.49 -2.90
CA PRO A 316 16.36 22.95 -4.27
C PRO A 316 17.20 22.23 -5.32
N GLU A 317 18.49 22.05 -5.10
CA GLU A 317 19.38 21.42 -6.07
C GLU A 317 19.36 19.88 -6.04
N ALA A 318 18.81 19.27 -4.98
CA ALA A 318 18.85 17.82 -4.80
C ALA A 318 17.48 17.14 -5.00
N GLY A 319 16.39 17.71 -4.51
CA GLY A 319 15.09 17.06 -4.61
C GLY A 319 14.12 17.30 -3.46
N ARG A 320 13.13 16.42 -3.36
CA ARG A 320 12.07 16.45 -2.33
C ARG A 320 11.72 15.07 -1.80
N VAL A 321 11.25 15.03 -0.56
CA VAL A 321 10.64 13.87 0.11
C VAL A 321 9.31 14.28 0.71
N SER A 322 8.27 13.50 0.45
CA SER A 322 6.96 13.59 1.09
C SER A 322 6.61 12.25 1.72
N THR A 323 6.08 12.22 2.93
CA THR A 323 5.80 11.00 3.69
C THR A 323 4.34 10.96 4.15
N VAL A 324 3.71 9.79 4.02
CA VAL A 324 2.42 9.49 4.62
C VAL A 324 2.58 8.42 5.69
N ASN A 325 2.13 8.72 6.90
CA ASN A 325 2.21 7.89 8.10
C ASN A 325 0.97 8.12 8.98
N SER A 326 0.88 7.50 10.15
CA SER A 326 -0.34 7.62 10.97
C SER A 326 -0.59 9.02 11.54
N HIS A 327 0.38 9.93 11.52
CA HIS A 327 0.17 11.32 11.93
C HIS A 327 -0.63 12.15 10.91
N ASN A 328 -0.58 11.79 9.63
CA ASN A 328 -1.26 12.54 8.56
C ASN A 328 -2.37 11.73 7.85
N LEU A 329 -2.33 10.40 7.95
CA LEU A 329 -3.40 9.50 7.51
C LEU A 329 -3.70 8.46 8.62
N PRO A 330 -4.63 8.75 9.55
CA PRO A 330 -4.81 7.95 10.78
C PRO A 330 -5.11 6.45 10.58
N ILE A 331 -5.75 6.07 9.47
CA ILE A 331 -6.00 4.65 9.17
C ILE A 331 -4.71 3.82 9.07
N LEU A 332 -3.58 4.46 8.78
CA LEU A 332 -2.27 3.81 8.74
C LEU A 332 -1.89 3.20 10.08
N GLN A 333 -2.32 3.77 11.21
CA GLN A 333 -2.10 3.18 12.53
C GLN A 333 -2.74 1.78 12.63
N ARG A 334 -3.88 1.57 11.98
CA ARG A 334 -4.57 0.27 12.01
C ARG A 334 -3.90 -0.75 11.11
N ILE A 335 -3.51 -0.33 9.90
CA ILE A 335 -2.93 -1.25 8.91
C ILE A 335 -1.41 -1.43 9.05
N GLN A 336 -0.75 -0.61 9.88
CA GLN A 336 0.69 -0.70 10.17
C GLN A 336 1.58 -0.52 8.92
N LEU A 337 1.19 0.38 8.01
CA LEU A 337 1.92 0.68 6.78
C LEU A 337 2.13 2.18 6.60
N SER A 338 3.23 2.58 5.98
CA SER A 338 3.50 3.95 5.55
C SER A 338 4.10 3.99 4.15
N ALA A 339 4.19 5.19 3.57
CA ALA A 339 4.86 5.37 2.28
C ALA A 339 5.56 6.72 2.19
N SER A 340 6.56 6.81 1.32
CA SER A 340 7.22 8.07 0.96
C SER A 340 7.29 8.21 -0.56
N HIS A 341 7.07 9.42 -1.06
CA HIS A 341 7.35 9.82 -2.43
C HIS A 341 8.64 10.63 -2.44
N VAL A 342 9.58 10.23 -3.29
CA VAL A 342 10.89 10.88 -3.38
C VAL A 342 11.19 11.24 -4.82
N VAL A 343 11.63 12.47 -5.01
CA VAL A 343 12.13 12.98 -6.29
C VAL A 343 13.55 13.45 -6.09
N LEU A 344 14.49 12.80 -6.76
CA LEU A 344 15.88 13.22 -6.86
C LEU A 344 16.10 13.92 -8.21
N ARG A 345 16.71 15.11 -8.17
CA ARG A 345 17.14 15.85 -9.36
C ARG A 345 18.41 15.24 -9.93
N ASN A 346 18.92 15.81 -11.01
CA ASN A 346 20.20 15.42 -11.58
C ASN A 346 21.34 15.64 -10.56
N ASN A 347 22.30 14.71 -10.49
CA ASN A 347 23.43 14.76 -9.55
C ASN A 347 22.97 14.95 -8.11
N ALA A 348 21.93 14.22 -7.70
CA ALA A 348 21.42 14.22 -6.34
C ALA A 348 21.66 12.88 -5.66
N VAL A 349 21.83 12.93 -4.35
CA VAL A 349 22.06 11.77 -3.51
C VAL A 349 21.02 11.76 -2.39
N ARG A 350 20.26 10.67 -2.30
CA ARG A 350 19.62 10.31 -1.04
C ARG A 350 20.72 9.75 -0.15
N LEU A 351 21.06 10.48 0.91
CA LEU A 351 22.18 10.13 1.79
C LEU A 351 22.07 8.69 2.30
N PRO A 352 23.21 8.02 2.56
CA PRO A 352 23.20 6.66 3.08
C PRO A 352 22.40 6.58 4.38
N HIS A 353 21.49 5.62 4.49
CA HIS A 353 20.58 5.48 5.63
C HIS A 353 20.13 4.04 5.79
N TRP A 354 19.51 3.72 6.92
CA TRP A 354 18.78 2.47 7.12
C TRP A 354 17.41 2.74 7.73
N HIS A 355 16.47 1.82 7.54
CA HIS A 355 15.16 1.85 8.19
C HIS A 355 15.22 1.06 9.50
N MET A 356 14.88 1.71 10.61
CA MET A 356 15.08 1.16 11.97
C MET A 356 14.01 0.15 12.38
N ASN A 357 12.78 0.28 11.86
CA ASN A 357 11.59 -0.45 12.32
C ASN A 357 10.67 -0.90 11.18
N ALA A 358 11.17 -0.92 9.94
CA ALA A 358 10.40 -1.32 8.77
C ALA A 358 11.30 -1.89 7.67
N HIS A 359 10.78 -2.83 6.89
CA HIS A 359 11.27 -3.10 5.54
C HIS A 359 10.79 -1.99 4.61
N SER A 360 11.44 -1.83 3.47
CA SER A 360 10.96 -0.92 2.43
C SER A 360 10.88 -1.59 1.06
N VAL A 361 9.86 -1.21 0.29
CA VAL A 361 9.60 -1.68 -1.07
C VAL A 361 9.57 -0.46 -1.97
N MET A 362 10.62 -0.28 -2.76
CA MET A 362 10.79 0.85 -3.65
C MET A 362 10.31 0.51 -5.06
N TYR A 363 9.28 1.20 -5.55
CA TYR A 363 8.85 1.15 -6.93
C TYR A 363 9.30 2.40 -7.68
N VAL A 364 10.02 2.23 -8.79
CA VAL A 364 10.51 3.35 -9.59
C VAL A 364 9.41 3.86 -10.51
N VAL A 365 8.98 5.10 -10.29
CA VAL A 365 7.92 5.77 -11.06
C VAL A 365 8.46 6.37 -12.35
N ARG A 366 9.67 6.94 -12.32
CA ARG A 366 10.30 7.54 -13.49
C ARG A 366 11.82 7.63 -13.35
N GLY A 367 12.51 7.46 -14.47
CA GLY A 367 13.96 7.64 -14.56
C GLY A 367 14.74 6.46 -14.01
N GLN A 368 15.99 6.71 -13.60
CA GLN A 368 16.89 5.67 -13.08
C GLN A 368 17.89 6.26 -12.08
N ALA A 369 18.41 5.41 -11.20
CA ALA A 369 19.45 5.77 -10.26
C ALA A 369 20.36 4.57 -9.97
N GLN A 370 21.61 4.83 -9.60
CA GLN A 370 22.44 3.81 -8.99
C GLN A 370 22.06 3.70 -7.52
N VAL A 371 21.84 2.47 -7.08
CA VAL A 371 21.50 2.13 -5.70
C VAL A 371 22.47 1.08 -5.19
N GLN A 372 22.87 1.23 -3.94
CA GLN A 372 23.63 0.22 -3.22
C GLN A 372 22.88 -0.16 -1.95
N VAL A 373 22.77 -1.45 -1.68
CA VAL A 373 22.18 -2.02 -0.46
C VAL A 373 23.22 -2.89 0.22
N VAL A 374 23.44 -2.67 1.51
CA VAL A 374 24.49 -3.30 2.31
C VAL A 374 23.87 -4.02 3.52
N ASP A 375 24.28 -5.27 3.72
CA ASP A 375 23.83 -6.15 4.81
C ASP A 375 24.57 -5.86 6.15
N GLU A 376 24.29 -6.66 7.17
CA GLU A 376 24.95 -6.58 8.48
C GLU A 376 26.44 -6.93 8.47
N ASN A 377 26.91 -7.63 7.43
CA ASN A 377 28.30 -8.05 7.28
C ASN A 377 29.13 -7.00 6.51
N GLY A 378 28.50 -5.95 5.99
CA GLY A 378 29.14 -4.96 5.14
C GLY A 378 29.25 -5.38 3.68
N ASN A 379 28.57 -6.44 3.27
CA ASN A 379 28.51 -6.90 1.88
C ASN A 379 27.47 -6.08 1.11
N ALA A 380 27.85 -5.61 -0.09
CA ALA A 380 26.90 -4.99 -1.01
C ALA A 380 26.04 -6.09 -1.67
N VAL A 381 24.89 -6.39 -1.07
CA VAL A 381 23.93 -7.39 -1.57
C VAL A 381 23.15 -6.88 -2.79
N PHE A 382 23.19 -5.58 -3.06
CA PHE A 382 22.81 -4.97 -4.34
C PHE A 382 23.76 -3.82 -4.64
N ASP A 383 24.31 -3.77 -5.87
CA ASP A 383 24.99 -2.61 -6.43
C ASP A 383 24.67 -2.54 -7.92
N GLY A 384 23.80 -1.60 -8.30
CA GLY A 384 23.35 -1.53 -9.67
C GLY A 384 22.40 -0.37 -9.95
N ASN A 385 21.97 -0.28 -11.21
CA ASN A 385 20.97 0.70 -11.63
C ASN A 385 19.57 0.13 -11.48
N VAL A 386 18.69 0.90 -10.85
CA VAL A 386 17.24 0.67 -10.84
C VAL A 386 16.56 1.60 -11.84
N ARG A 387 15.55 1.12 -12.55
CA ARG A 387 14.89 1.85 -13.65
C ARG A 387 13.37 1.84 -13.48
N GLU A 388 12.70 2.74 -14.20
CA GLU A 388 11.25 2.87 -14.26
C GLU A 388 10.53 1.52 -14.40
N GLY A 389 9.51 1.31 -13.58
CA GLY A 389 8.71 0.09 -13.56
C GLY A 389 9.26 -1.04 -12.69
N GLN A 390 10.50 -0.96 -12.22
CA GLN A 390 11.12 -1.97 -11.38
C GLN A 390 10.81 -1.78 -9.89
N VAL A 391 10.88 -2.88 -9.14
CA VAL A 391 10.77 -2.95 -7.67
C VAL A 391 12.09 -3.39 -7.07
N LEU A 392 12.55 -2.67 -6.03
CA LEU A 392 13.68 -3.09 -5.20
C LEU A 392 13.25 -3.09 -3.73
N THR A 393 13.46 -4.21 -3.04
CA THR A 393 13.20 -4.31 -1.60
C THR A 393 14.47 -4.05 -0.80
N VAL A 394 14.36 -3.30 0.29
CA VAL A 394 15.45 -3.10 1.26
C VAL A 394 14.97 -3.61 2.62
N PRO A 395 15.54 -4.72 3.14
CA PRO A 395 15.19 -5.22 4.46
C PRO A 395 15.46 -4.21 5.57
N GLN A 396 14.79 -4.36 6.71
CA GLN A 396 15.04 -3.56 7.89
C GLN A 396 16.52 -3.60 8.28
N ASN A 397 17.07 -2.46 8.69
CA ASN A 397 18.47 -2.24 9.08
C ASN A 397 19.52 -2.40 7.98
N PHE A 398 19.17 -2.85 6.77
CA PHE A 398 20.11 -2.82 5.65
C PHE A 398 20.37 -1.36 5.27
N ALA A 399 21.64 -1.01 5.07
CA ALA A 399 22.01 0.34 4.69
C ALA A 399 21.78 0.52 3.19
N VAL A 400 21.21 1.65 2.78
CA VAL A 400 20.94 1.98 1.39
C VAL A 400 21.38 3.40 1.06
N VAL A 401 22.01 3.55 -0.11
CA VAL A 401 22.35 4.84 -0.70
C VAL A 401 21.88 4.87 -2.14
N LYS A 402 21.41 6.03 -2.60
CA LYS A 402 20.84 6.20 -3.95
C LYS A 402 21.43 7.46 -4.56
N ARG A 403 22.00 7.37 -5.76
CA ARG A 403 22.56 8.51 -6.48
C ARG A 403 22.03 8.57 -7.92
N THR A 404 21.76 9.78 -8.38
CA THR A 404 21.43 10.05 -9.79
C THR A 404 22.66 10.62 -10.50
N GLU A 405 22.90 10.16 -11.72
CA GLU A 405 23.97 10.70 -12.58
C GLU A 405 23.43 11.62 -13.68
N ARG A 406 22.23 11.30 -14.18
CA ARG A 406 21.50 12.06 -15.21
C ARG A 406 20.02 11.97 -14.92
N ASP A 407 19.29 12.97 -15.40
CA ASP A 407 17.83 13.06 -15.34
C ASP A 407 17.26 13.06 -13.91
N MET A 408 15.94 13.12 -13.83
CA MET A 408 15.20 13.04 -12.58
C MET A 408 14.92 11.57 -12.26
N PHE A 409 15.09 11.19 -10.99
CA PHE A 409 14.69 9.90 -10.46
C PHE A 409 13.54 10.05 -9.48
N GLU A 410 12.41 9.45 -9.80
CA GLU A 410 11.18 9.53 -9.01
C GLU A 410 10.74 8.13 -8.62
N TYR A 411 10.49 7.92 -7.33
CA TYR A 411 10.07 6.64 -6.79
C TYR A 411 9.10 6.79 -5.63
N VAL A 412 8.29 5.76 -5.42
CA VAL A 412 7.48 5.57 -4.21
C VAL A 412 8.08 4.43 -3.40
N GLU A 413 8.19 4.62 -2.09
CA GLU A 413 8.75 3.64 -1.16
C GLU A 413 7.69 3.30 -0.12
N PHE A 414 7.16 2.08 -0.16
CA PHE A 414 6.21 1.55 0.81
C PHE A 414 6.99 0.94 1.99
N LYS A 415 6.48 1.07 3.21
CA LYS A 415 7.18 0.62 4.42
C LYS A 415 6.25 -0.16 5.33
N THR A 416 6.75 -1.27 5.87
CA THR A 416 5.99 -2.24 6.70
C THR A 416 5.79 -1.80 8.16
N ASN A 417 5.65 -0.50 8.38
CA ASN A 417 5.33 0.10 9.68
C ASN A 417 4.61 1.43 9.45
N ASP A 418 3.62 1.79 10.29
CA ASP A 418 2.86 3.04 10.11
C ASP A 418 3.68 4.29 10.40
N ASN A 419 4.66 4.21 11.30
CA ASN A 419 5.59 5.29 11.62
C ASN A 419 7.02 4.82 11.38
N ALA A 420 7.30 4.43 10.13
CA ALA A 420 8.62 3.97 9.75
C ALA A 420 9.68 5.04 9.99
N MET A 421 10.74 4.68 10.71
CA MET A 421 11.82 5.55 11.13
C MET A 421 13.07 5.26 10.31
N THR A 422 13.70 6.33 9.83
CA THR A 422 14.94 6.26 9.06
C THR A 422 16.06 6.92 9.84
N ASN A 423 17.24 6.31 9.83
CA ASN A 423 18.45 6.91 10.40
C ASN A 423 19.48 7.16 9.31
N ASP A 424 19.89 8.43 9.15
CA ASP A 424 20.87 8.83 8.16
C ASP A 424 22.30 8.62 8.71
N LEU A 425 23.22 8.13 7.87
CA LEU A 425 24.66 7.98 8.20
C LEU A 425 25.43 9.28 7.96
N ALA A 426 25.05 10.06 6.95
CA ALA A 426 25.64 11.35 6.61
C ALA A 426 24.63 12.51 6.73
N GLY A 427 25.14 13.74 6.83
CA GLY A 427 24.33 14.95 6.91
C GLY A 427 24.06 15.48 8.32
N ARG A 428 23.25 16.53 8.43
CA ARG A 428 23.04 17.29 9.67
C ARG A 428 22.33 16.51 10.78
N ALA A 429 21.51 15.53 10.43
CA ALA A 429 20.76 14.70 11.38
C ALA A 429 21.35 13.29 11.54
N SER A 430 22.62 13.10 11.17
CA SER A 430 23.18 11.77 11.01
C SER A 430 23.75 11.14 12.28
N THR A 431 23.83 9.81 12.26
CA THR A 431 24.49 9.02 13.32
C THR A 431 25.96 9.43 13.50
N ILE A 432 26.71 9.63 12.41
CA ILE A 432 28.11 10.09 12.49
C ILE A 432 28.21 11.46 13.16
N ARG A 433 27.28 12.37 12.88
CA ARG A 433 27.25 13.70 13.52
C ARG A 433 26.90 13.63 15.02
N ALA A 434 26.12 12.63 15.43
CA ALA A 434 25.75 12.41 16.83
C ALA A 434 26.88 11.84 17.70
N LEU A 435 27.86 11.13 17.12
CA LEU A 435 29.01 10.58 17.85
C LEU A 435 29.96 11.68 18.36
N PRO A 436 30.57 11.56 19.56
CA PRO A 436 31.65 12.46 19.96
C PRO A 436 32.79 12.47 18.93
N VAL A 437 33.38 13.63 18.67
CA VAL A 437 34.43 13.76 17.63
C VAL A 437 35.62 12.84 17.90
N GLU A 438 35.98 12.63 19.17
CA GLU A 438 37.07 11.72 19.54
C GLU A 438 36.72 10.26 19.31
N VAL A 439 35.44 9.86 19.45
CA VAL A 439 35.00 8.51 19.12
C VAL A 439 35.18 8.27 17.63
N VAL A 440 34.78 9.22 16.78
CA VAL A 440 34.99 9.15 15.33
C VAL A 440 36.48 9.11 14.99
N ALA A 441 37.29 10.00 15.59
CA ALA A 441 38.72 10.06 15.34
C ALA A 441 39.43 8.74 15.70
N ASN A 442 39.14 8.16 16.87
CA ASN A 442 39.76 6.92 17.29
C ASN A 442 39.21 5.70 16.52
N ALA A 443 37.90 5.62 16.29
CA ALA A 443 37.28 4.49 15.59
C ALA A 443 37.76 4.35 14.14
N TYR A 444 37.97 5.48 13.45
CA TYR A 444 38.39 5.50 12.05
C TYR A 444 39.87 5.87 11.86
N ARG A 445 40.65 6.02 12.95
CA ARG A 445 42.06 6.44 12.93
C ARG A 445 42.29 7.75 12.16
N LEU A 446 41.44 8.74 12.39
CA LEU A 446 41.47 10.05 11.75
C LEU A 446 42.11 11.10 12.64
N SER A 447 42.66 12.16 12.03
CA SER A 447 42.97 13.40 12.77
C SER A 447 41.67 14.01 13.33
N LEU A 448 41.76 14.82 14.40
CA LEU A 448 40.59 15.53 14.92
C LEU A 448 40.00 16.49 13.87
N GLU A 449 40.81 17.02 12.97
CA GLU A 449 40.35 17.85 11.87
C GLU A 449 39.52 17.05 10.86
N ASP A 450 40.00 15.89 10.42
CA ASP A 450 39.28 15.04 9.48
C ASP A 450 38.01 14.43 10.09
N ALA A 451 38.05 14.08 11.38
CA ALA A 451 36.84 13.67 12.11
C ALA A 451 35.79 14.79 12.13
N ARG A 452 36.18 16.05 12.33
CA ARG A 452 35.27 17.20 12.22
C ARG A 452 34.77 17.36 10.78
N ARG A 453 35.63 17.23 9.78
CA ARG A 453 35.23 17.30 8.37
C ARG A 453 34.19 16.23 8.03
N LEU A 454 34.39 14.99 8.45
CA LEU A 454 33.45 13.90 8.22
C LEU A 454 32.06 14.20 8.83
N LYS A 455 32.03 14.80 10.04
CA LYS A 455 30.78 15.15 10.73
C LYS A 455 30.04 16.35 10.14
N TYR A 456 30.76 17.32 9.56
CA TYR A 456 30.21 18.65 9.28
C TYR A 456 30.32 19.10 7.82
N SER A 457 30.90 18.32 6.90
CA SER A 457 31.03 18.73 5.49
C SER A 457 29.68 18.76 4.74
N THR A 458 28.76 17.88 5.10
CA THR A 458 27.39 17.84 4.57
C THR A 458 26.46 18.58 5.54
N GLN A 459 25.94 19.73 5.11
CA GLN A 459 25.07 20.58 5.93
C GLN A 459 23.58 20.29 5.70
N GLU A 460 23.26 19.65 4.58
CA GLU A 460 21.94 19.15 4.28
C GLU A 460 21.58 17.95 5.19
N THR A 461 20.29 17.64 5.27
CA THR A 461 19.79 16.40 5.86
C THR A 461 19.66 15.32 4.78
N THR A 462 18.75 14.38 4.92
CA THR A 462 18.17 13.44 3.95
C THR A 462 18.70 13.47 2.49
N LEU A 463 18.67 14.63 1.82
CA LEU A 463 19.08 14.80 0.42
C LEU A 463 20.27 15.76 0.31
N THR A 464 21.23 15.47 -0.57
CA THR A 464 22.28 16.41 -0.95
C THR A 464 22.53 16.37 -2.45
N SER A 465 23.23 17.36 -2.98
CA SER A 465 23.74 17.30 -4.35
C SER A 465 25.11 16.64 -4.36
N ALA A 466 25.31 15.70 -5.29
CA ALA A 466 26.63 15.19 -5.63
C ALA A 466 27.45 16.37 -6.17
N ARG A 467 28.37 16.87 -5.34
CA ARG A 467 29.34 17.86 -5.81
C ARG A 467 30.23 17.16 -6.86
N PRO A 468 30.46 17.76 -8.05
CA PRO A 468 31.47 17.24 -8.95
C PRO A 468 32.81 17.18 -8.19
N PRO A 469 33.71 16.21 -8.48
CA PRO A 469 35.00 16.13 -7.85
C PRO A 469 35.86 17.33 -8.28
N THR A 470 35.68 18.47 -7.61
CA THR A 470 36.53 19.64 -7.80
C THR A 470 37.64 19.58 -6.77
N GLY A 471 38.80 19.05 -7.17
CA GLY A 471 40.12 19.28 -6.56
C GLY A 471 40.34 18.75 -5.13
N ARG A 472 41.44 18.02 -4.95
CA ARG A 472 41.99 17.42 -3.70
C ARG A 472 41.31 16.18 -3.11
N TRP A 473 40.23 15.66 -3.68
CA TRP A 473 39.55 14.46 -3.15
C TRP A 473 39.76 13.19 -3.98
N ALA A 474 40.44 13.29 -5.12
CA ALA A 474 40.74 12.13 -5.97
C ALA A 474 42.02 11.39 -5.56
N ASP A 475 42.92 12.03 -4.81
CA ASP A 475 44.17 11.45 -4.32
C ASP A 475 44.35 11.83 -2.84
N ALA A 476 43.92 10.97 -1.93
CA ALA A 476 44.35 10.96 -0.53
C ALA A 476 44.24 9.55 0.05
#